data_AF-A0A956BW40-F1
#
_entry.id   AF-A0A956BW40-F1
#
_cell.length_a   1.000
_cell.length_b   1.000
_cell.length_c   1.000
_cell.angle_alpha   90.00
_cell.angle_beta   90.00
_cell.angle_gamma   90.00
#
_symmetry.space_group_name_H-M   'P 1'
#
loop_
_entity.id
_entity.type
_entity.pdbx_description
1 polymer ?
#
loop_
_entity_poly.entity_id
_entity_poly.type
_entity_poly.pdbx_seq_one_letter_code
_entity_poly.pdbx_strand_id
1 'polypeptide(L)'
;MDVITGEVRDKAIEFQLSGPARFEWRRYYGTLDVNAQRGNGWGHRHEFDRRLRFDLDGVRYEQPAASVIEFGHLEHVGDRDTRQGHVLERVGADLYQVRTAGAPAYEFRRGFGPKRRVALLTRMYEGLHEARFEYDSHERLVGVVDYAERTLRVEWDREGL
;
A
#
# COMPACT_ATOMS: atom_id res chain seq x y z
N MET A 1 -5.63 9.38 -20.43
CA MET A 1 -6.30 8.32 -21.22
C MET A 1 -5.20 7.37 -21.67
N ASP A 2 -5.17 6.15 -21.16
CA ASP A 2 -4.24 5.14 -21.65
C ASP A 2 -4.95 4.36 -22.76
N VAL A 3 -4.58 4.64 -24.01
CA VAL A 3 -5.34 4.20 -25.20
C VAL A 3 -5.10 2.70 -25.49
N ILE A 4 -4.21 2.04 -24.75
CA ILE A 4 -3.83 0.65 -24.99
C ILE A 4 -4.70 -0.35 -24.18
N THR A 5 -5.43 0.10 -23.15
CA THR A 5 -6.25 -0.80 -22.29
C THR A 5 -7.74 -0.44 -22.15
N GLY A 6 -8.16 0.77 -22.55
CA GLY A 6 -9.54 1.24 -22.33
C GLY A 6 -9.87 1.61 -20.87
N GLU A 7 -8.85 1.72 -20.02
CA GLU A 7 -9.00 2.07 -18.60
C GLU A 7 -9.15 3.59 -18.41
N VAL A 8 -10.20 4.00 -17.70
CA VAL A 8 -10.33 5.37 -17.20
C VAL A 8 -9.74 5.41 -15.80
N ARG A 9 -8.69 6.21 -15.63
CA ARG A 9 -8.07 6.48 -14.33
C ARG A 9 -8.34 7.92 -13.94
N ASP A 10 -8.87 8.12 -12.74
CA ASP A 10 -8.98 9.43 -12.12
C ASP A 10 -8.20 9.48 -10.80
N LYS A 11 -7.71 10.66 -10.44
CA LYS A 11 -6.95 10.92 -9.22
C LYS A 11 -7.43 12.19 -8.56
N ALA A 12 -7.91 12.08 -7.33
CA ALA A 12 -8.26 13.20 -6.47
C ALA A 12 -7.36 13.23 -5.23
N ILE A 13 -6.91 14.42 -4.83
CA ILE A 13 -6.39 14.63 -3.46
C ILE A 13 -7.60 15.01 -2.61
N GLU A 14 -7.96 14.14 -1.67
CA GLU A 14 -9.10 14.36 -0.76
C GLU A 14 -8.73 15.37 0.33
N PHE A 15 -7.53 15.20 0.90
CA PHE A 15 -6.95 16.17 1.82
C PHE A 15 -5.43 16.01 1.91
N GLN A 16 -4.78 17.06 2.40
CA GLN A 16 -3.35 17.10 2.67
C GLN A 16 -3.14 17.61 4.08
N LEU A 17 -2.22 16.98 4.81
CA LEU A 17 -1.79 17.43 6.12
C LEU A 17 -0.34 17.91 6.07
N SER A 18 -0.12 19.16 6.48
CA SER A 18 1.22 19.74 6.63
C SER A 18 1.90 19.17 7.88
N GLY A 19 3.21 18.98 7.81
CA GLY A 19 4.01 18.38 8.87
C GLY A 19 5.48 18.34 8.48
N PRO A 20 6.32 17.63 9.24
CA PRO A 20 7.74 17.48 8.90
C PRO A 20 7.96 16.73 7.57
N ALA A 21 6.97 15.95 7.16
CA ALA A 21 6.85 15.39 5.82
C ALA A 21 5.40 15.54 5.34
N ARG A 22 5.20 15.49 4.02
CA ARG A 22 3.91 15.72 3.38
C ARG A 22 3.07 14.44 3.45
N PHE A 23 1.93 14.51 4.14
CA PHE A 23 0.95 13.43 4.14
C PHE A 23 -0.23 13.80 3.23
N GLU A 24 -0.48 13.00 2.20
CA GLU A 24 -1.57 13.21 1.25
C GLU A 24 -2.49 12.00 1.18
N TRP A 25 -3.77 12.23 1.45
CA TRP A 25 -4.79 11.23 1.18
C TRP A 25 -5.31 11.41 -0.24
N ARG A 26 -4.94 10.49 -1.12
CA ARG A 26 -5.41 10.48 -2.50
C ARG A 26 -6.36 9.32 -2.72
N ARG A 27 -7.33 9.52 -3.60
CA ARG A 27 -8.22 8.50 -4.10
C ARG A 27 -7.97 8.28 -5.58
N TYR A 28 -7.89 7.01 -5.97
CA TYR A 28 -7.70 6.53 -7.32
C TYR A 28 -8.96 5.78 -7.73
N TYR A 29 -9.47 6.10 -8.91
CA TYR A 29 -10.54 5.32 -9.54
C TYR A 29 -9.98 4.59 -10.76
N GLY A 30 -10.36 3.32 -10.93
CA GLY A 30 -10.02 2.52 -12.10
C GLY A 30 -11.19 1.64 -12.53
N THR A 31 -11.57 1.71 -13.80
CA THR A 31 -12.72 0.95 -14.33
C THR A 31 -12.51 -0.57 -14.31
N LEU A 32 -11.26 -1.05 -14.27
CA LEU A 32 -10.92 -2.47 -14.13
C LEU A 32 -11.19 -3.03 -12.72
N ASP A 33 -11.32 -2.16 -11.72
CA ASP A 33 -11.57 -2.53 -10.33
C ASP A 33 -13.04 -2.29 -9.92
N VAL A 34 -13.95 -2.03 -10.86
CA VAL A 34 -15.35 -1.63 -10.55
C VAL A 34 -16.09 -2.59 -9.60
N ASN A 35 -15.69 -3.87 -9.54
CA ASN A 35 -16.27 -4.86 -8.63
C ASN A 35 -15.46 -5.07 -7.34
N ALA A 36 -14.43 -4.27 -7.07
CA ALA A 36 -13.66 -4.32 -5.84
C ALA A 36 -14.16 -3.24 -4.86
N GLN A 37 -14.69 -3.67 -3.72
CA GLN A 37 -15.03 -2.80 -2.59
C GLN A 37 -13.89 -2.81 -1.57
N ARG A 38 -13.26 -1.65 -1.35
CA ARG A 38 -12.08 -1.48 -0.49
C ARG A 38 -12.21 -0.29 0.48
N GLY A 39 -13.44 0.01 0.91
CA GLY A 39 -13.69 1.02 1.95
C GLY A 39 -13.68 2.46 1.46
N ASN A 40 -13.79 2.66 0.15
CA ASN A 40 -13.79 3.99 -0.47
C ASN A 40 -14.80 4.06 -1.64
N GLY A 41 -15.76 3.14 -1.66
CA GLY A 41 -16.64 2.88 -2.80
C GLY A 41 -16.04 1.92 -3.83
N TRP A 42 -16.92 1.31 -4.63
CA TRP A 42 -16.59 0.37 -5.70
C TRP A 42 -15.61 0.98 -6.70
N GLY A 43 -14.56 0.24 -7.09
CA GLY A 43 -13.55 0.72 -8.04
C GLY A 43 -12.57 1.77 -7.53
N HIS A 44 -12.67 2.13 -6.24
CA HIS A 44 -11.78 3.12 -5.64
C HIS A 44 -10.71 2.47 -4.76
N ARG A 45 -9.50 3.04 -4.82
CA ARG A 45 -8.38 2.74 -3.93
C ARG A 45 -7.88 4.05 -3.33
N HIS A 46 -7.36 4.00 -2.11
CA HIS A 46 -6.68 5.15 -1.51
C HIS A 46 -5.15 5.00 -1.63
N GLU A 47 -4.39 6.09 -1.50
CA GLU A 47 -2.92 6.13 -1.62
C GLU A 47 -2.18 5.07 -0.78
N PHE A 48 -2.80 4.62 0.30
CA PHE A 48 -2.23 3.68 1.26
C PHE A 48 -2.78 2.25 1.09
N ASP A 49 -3.62 1.99 0.08
CA ASP A 49 -4.02 0.64 -0.35
C ASP A 49 -2.88 -0.01 -1.17
N ARG A 50 -1.72 -0.09 -0.52
CA ARG A 50 -0.50 -0.72 -1.00
C ARG A 50 -0.34 -2.05 -0.30
N ARG A 51 0.07 -3.08 -1.04
CA ARG A 51 0.30 -4.41 -0.46
C ARG A 51 1.31 -5.22 -1.24
N LEU A 52 1.91 -6.18 -0.57
CA LEU A 52 2.64 -7.27 -1.22
C LEU A 52 1.75 -8.50 -1.28
N ARG A 53 1.69 -9.15 -2.44
CA ARG A 53 1.10 -10.48 -2.61
C ARG A 53 2.17 -11.51 -2.93
N PHE A 54 2.02 -12.71 -2.35
CA PHE A 54 2.95 -13.81 -2.48
C PHE A 54 2.29 -14.97 -3.23
N ASP A 55 2.83 -15.34 -4.38
CA ASP A 55 2.36 -16.45 -5.20
C ASP A 55 3.52 -17.43 -5.50
N LEU A 56 3.37 -18.28 -6.51
CA LEU A 56 4.40 -19.25 -6.89
C LEU A 56 5.54 -18.60 -7.67
N ASP A 57 5.31 -17.43 -8.26
CA ASP A 57 6.25 -16.75 -9.16
C ASP A 57 7.10 -15.72 -8.40
N GLY A 58 6.62 -15.23 -7.24
CA GLY A 58 7.40 -14.38 -6.37
C GLY A 58 6.54 -13.46 -5.51
N VAL A 59 6.93 -12.19 -5.50
CA VAL A 59 6.28 -11.12 -4.74
C VAL A 59 5.76 -10.04 -5.68
N ARG A 60 4.45 -9.80 -5.66
CA ARG A 60 3.78 -8.73 -6.41
C ARG A 60 3.58 -7.53 -5.49
N TYR A 61 4.21 -6.41 -5.81
CA TYR A 61 3.92 -5.13 -5.17
C TYR A 61 2.77 -4.44 -5.90
N GLU A 62 1.60 -4.39 -5.25
CA GLU A 62 0.42 -3.75 -5.78
C GLU A 62 0.33 -2.31 -5.28
N GLN A 63 0.25 -1.37 -6.22
CA GLN A 63 0.15 0.06 -5.95
C GLN A 63 -1.31 0.54 -6.11
N PRO A 64 -1.65 1.71 -5.51
CA PRO A 64 -3.01 2.25 -5.56
C PRO A 64 -3.48 2.61 -6.97
N ALA A 65 -2.55 3.04 -7.85
CA ALA A 65 -2.85 3.39 -9.23
C ALA A 65 -2.98 2.17 -10.18
N ALA A 66 -3.31 0.99 -9.62
CA ALA A 66 -3.43 -0.30 -10.30
C ALA A 66 -2.15 -0.80 -11.03
N SER A 67 -0.99 -0.16 -10.84
CA SER A 67 0.28 -0.70 -11.30
C SER A 67 0.78 -1.81 -10.37
N VAL A 68 1.39 -2.83 -10.97
CA VAL A 68 1.99 -3.97 -10.26
C VAL A 68 3.44 -4.10 -10.66
N ILE A 69 4.31 -4.32 -9.68
CA ILE A 69 5.72 -4.65 -9.90
C ILE A 69 5.96 -6.06 -9.37
N GLU A 70 6.53 -6.90 -10.22
CA GLU A 70 6.78 -8.31 -9.92
C GLU A 70 8.25 -8.49 -9.58
N PHE A 71 8.52 -8.99 -8.37
CA PHE A 71 9.82 -9.34 -7.84
C PHE A 71 9.95 -10.86 -7.74
N GLY A 72 11.19 -11.35 -7.73
CA GLY A 72 11.49 -12.74 -7.39
C GLY A 72 11.25 -13.05 -5.91
N HIS A 73 11.44 -14.32 -5.55
CA HIS A 73 11.35 -14.78 -4.16
C HIS A 73 12.49 -14.23 -3.31
N LEU A 74 12.17 -13.84 -2.08
CA LEU A 74 13.13 -13.43 -1.04
C LEU A 74 13.10 -14.46 0.10
N GLU A 75 13.97 -15.46 0.01
CA GLU A 75 13.97 -16.65 0.87
C GLU A 75 14.55 -16.40 2.26
N HIS A 76 15.45 -15.42 2.38
CA HIS A 76 16.17 -15.10 3.61
C HIS A 76 16.04 -13.62 3.98
N VAL A 77 16.23 -13.33 5.27
CA VAL A 77 16.33 -11.94 5.74
C VAL A 77 17.62 -11.33 5.17
N GLY A 78 17.50 -10.14 4.62
CA GLY A 78 18.57 -9.45 3.88
C GLY A 78 18.50 -9.63 2.37
N ASP A 79 17.68 -10.57 1.86
CA ASP A 79 17.49 -10.74 0.43
C ASP A 79 16.84 -9.50 -0.18
N ARG A 80 17.28 -9.15 -1.39
CA ARG A 80 16.84 -7.98 -2.15
C ARG A 80 16.62 -8.32 -3.61
N ASP A 81 15.57 -7.77 -4.20
CA ASP A 81 15.37 -7.74 -5.66
C ASP A 81 15.06 -6.30 -6.11
N THR A 82 15.56 -5.93 -7.28
CA THR A 82 15.42 -4.58 -7.86
C THR A 82 14.73 -4.66 -9.21
N ARG A 83 13.57 -4.01 -9.34
CA ARG A 83 12.72 -4.03 -10.53
C ARG A 83 12.13 -2.66 -10.79
N GLN A 84 12.23 -2.17 -12.02
CA GLN A 84 11.61 -0.90 -12.46
C GLN A 84 11.92 0.30 -11.54
N GLY A 85 13.12 0.37 -10.95
CA GLY A 85 13.52 1.43 -10.02
C GLY A 85 13.03 1.27 -8.57
N HIS A 86 12.33 0.17 -8.27
CA HIS A 86 11.93 -0.23 -6.93
C HIS A 86 12.87 -1.30 -6.39
N VAL A 87 13.21 -1.22 -5.11
CA VAL A 87 13.96 -2.24 -4.38
C VAL A 87 13.02 -2.86 -3.35
N LEU A 88 12.77 -4.16 -3.46
CA LEU A 88 12.11 -4.94 -2.42
C LEU A 88 13.19 -5.63 -1.58
N GLU A 89 13.09 -5.50 -0.26
CA GLU A 89 13.97 -6.17 0.70
C GLU A 89 13.13 -6.93 1.73
N ARG A 90 13.58 -8.14 2.09
CA ARG A 90 13.06 -8.84 3.27
C ARG A 90 13.89 -8.44 4.48
N VAL A 91 13.37 -7.55 5.32
CA VAL A 91 14.09 -6.99 6.47
C VAL A 91 13.87 -7.77 7.77
N GLY A 92 12.91 -8.69 7.79
CA GLY A 92 12.63 -9.58 8.93
C GLY A 92 11.83 -10.81 8.49
N ALA A 93 11.50 -11.68 9.45
CA ALA A 93 10.79 -12.93 9.16
C ALA A 93 9.50 -12.71 8.36
N ASP A 94 8.69 -11.74 8.79
CA ASP A 94 7.42 -11.36 8.17
C ASP A 94 7.41 -9.89 7.71
N LEU A 95 8.59 -9.27 7.63
CA LEU A 95 8.75 -7.84 7.42
C LEU A 95 9.50 -7.56 6.12
N TYR A 96 8.90 -6.73 5.29
CA TYR A 96 9.40 -6.38 3.96
C TYR A 96 9.41 -4.87 3.79
N GLN A 97 10.36 -4.35 3.03
CA GLN A 97 10.43 -2.93 2.71
C GLN A 97 10.54 -2.72 1.21
N VAL A 98 9.75 -1.79 0.67
CA VAL A 98 9.90 -1.29 -0.70
C VAL A 98 10.46 0.12 -0.65
N ARG A 99 11.54 0.36 -1.42
CA ARG A 99 12.16 1.69 -1.57
C ARG A 99 12.20 2.09 -3.03
N THR A 100 11.99 3.38 -3.28
CA THR A 100 12.11 4.01 -4.60
C THR A 100 12.77 5.36 -4.41
N ALA A 101 13.69 5.74 -5.31
CA ALA A 101 14.36 7.03 -5.22
C ALA A 101 13.34 8.19 -5.27
N GLY A 102 13.46 9.14 -4.33
CA GLY A 102 12.58 10.32 -4.26
C GLY A 102 11.17 10.05 -3.74
N ALA A 103 10.87 8.85 -3.25
CA ALA A 103 9.61 8.51 -2.62
C ALA A 103 9.83 7.99 -1.18
N PRO A 104 8.79 8.00 -0.34
CA PRO A 104 8.86 7.35 0.97
C PRO A 104 9.20 5.86 0.86
N ALA A 105 9.86 5.32 1.88
CA ALA A 105 10.01 3.88 2.02
C ALA A 105 8.75 3.28 2.67
N TYR A 106 8.29 2.15 2.15
CA TYR A 106 7.07 1.50 2.60
C TYR A 106 7.41 0.16 3.28
N GLU A 107 6.99 -0.01 4.52
CA GLU A 107 7.15 -1.25 5.29
C GLU A 107 5.87 -2.05 5.29
N PHE A 108 5.97 -3.33 4.90
CA PHE A 108 4.86 -4.26 4.85
C PHE A 108 5.07 -5.40 5.83
N ARG A 109 4.00 -5.74 6.56
CA ARG A 109 4.00 -6.89 7.46
C ARG A 109 3.05 -7.96 6.96
N ARG A 110 3.60 -9.17 6.77
CA ARG A 110 2.79 -10.35 6.48
C ARG A 110 2.02 -10.72 7.74
N GLY A 111 0.70 -10.88 7.61
CA GLY A 111 -0.11 -11.29 8.75
C GLY A 111 0.24 -12.71 9.21
N PHE A 112 -0.08 -13.02 10.46
CA PHE A 112 0.17 -14.35 11.03
C PHE A 112 -0.77 -15.41 10.45
N GLY A 113 -0.20 -16.56 10.09
CA GLY A 113 -0.94 -17.76 9.68
C GLY A 113 -0.46 -18.37 8.35
N PRO A 114 -0.49 -19.70 8.20
CA PRO A 114 0.15 -20.43 7.11
C PRO A 114 -0.43 -20.15 5.71
N LYS A 115 -1.60 -19.49 5.64
CA LYS A 115 -2.30 -19.19 4.38
C LYS A 115 -2.29 -17.71 4.00
N ARG A 116 -1.75 -16.82 4.83
CA ARG A 116 -1.73 -15.39 4.47
C ARG A 116 -0.69 -15.15 3.38
N ARG A 117 -1.19 -14.86 2.19
CA ARG A 117 -0.42 -14.52 0.97
C ARG A 117 -0.34 -13.01 0.75
N VAL A 118 -0.63 -12.22 1.78
CA VAL A 118 -0.67 -10.76 1.70
C VAL A 118 0.12 -10.16 2.87
N ALA A 119 0.90 -9.13 2.57
CA ALA A 119 1.48 -8.24 3.57
C ALA A 119 0.93 -6.82 3.40
N LEU A 120 0.45 -6.25 4.50
CA LEU A 120 -0.19 -4.94 4.55
C LEU A 120 0.83 -3.85 4.88
N LEU A 121 0.65 -2.66 4.33
CA LEU A 121 1.46 -1.49 4.66
C LEU A 121 1.30 -1.15 6.14
N THR A 122 2.35 -1.25 6.94
CA THR A 122 2.29 -0.92 8.37
C THR A 122 2.99 0.38 8.71
N ARG A 123 4.00 0.76 7.93
CA ARG A 123 4.74 2.02 8.13
C ARG A 123 5.17 2.65 6.81
N MET A 124 5.27 3.97 6.83
CA MET A 124 5.86 4.77 5.76
C MET A 124 6.93 5.67 6.35
N TYR A 125 8.09 5.74 5.72
CA TYR A 125 9.24 6.49 6.19
C TYR A 125 9.65 7.58 5.21
N GLU A 126 9.83 8.79 5.71
CA GLU A 126 10.36 9.93 4.97
C GLU A 126 11.42 10.65 5.81
N GLY A 127 12.70 10.43 5.47
CA GLY A 127 13.82 10.83 6.31
C GLY A 127 13.80 10.13 7.66
N LEU A 128 13.71 10.91 8.74
CA LEU A 128 13.62 10.42 10.13
C LEU A 128 12.19 10.32 10.64
N HIS A 129 11.19 10.66 9.81
CA HIS A 129 9.79 10.69 10.20
C HIS A 129 9.08 9.42 9.72
N GLU A 130 8.14 8.94 10.53
CA GLU A 130 7.31 7.78 10.17
C GLU A 130 5.82 8.10 10.27
N ALA A 131 5.03 7.48 9.40
CA ALA A 131 3.60 7.32 9.53
C ALA A 131 3.28 5.84 9.77
N ARG A 132 2.25 5.56 10.56
CA ARG A 132 1.86 4.21 11.00
C ARG A 132 0.43 3.90 10.59
N PHE A 133 0.18 2.65 10.23
CA PHE A 133 -1.11 2.18 9.72
C PHE A 133 -1.63 1.00 10.55
N GLU A 134 -2.90 1.05 10.92
CA GLU A 134 -3.55 0.06 11.77
C GLU A 134 -4.73 -0.58 11.05
N TYR A 135 -4.86 -1.90 11.20
CA TYR A 135 -5.88 -2.69 10.52
C TYR A 135 -6.68 -3.52 11.52
N ASP A 136 -7.95 -3.75 11.22
CA ASP A 136 -8.79 -4.67 11.98
C ASP A 136 -8.53 -6.14 11.64
N SER A 137 -9.29 -7.05 12.27
CA SER A 137 -9.20 -8.50 12.04
C SER A 137 -9.55 -8.92 10.60
N HIS A 138 -10.25 -8.06 9.86
CA HIS A 138 -10.64 -8.26 8.46
C HIS A 138 -9.65 -7.60 7.49
N GLU A 139 -8.48 -7.18 7.97
CA GLU A 139 -7.45 -6.51 7.17
C GLU A 139 -7.92 -5.17 6.57
N ARG A 140 -8.89 -4.51 7.23
CA ARG A 140 -9.39 -3.20 6.84
C ARG A 140 -8.65 -2.11 7.59
N LEU A 141 -8.18 -1.07 6.90
CA LEU A 141 -7.49 0.07 7.52
C LEU A 141 -8.46 0.81 8.44
N VAL A 142 -8.13 0.94 9.73
CA VAL A 142 -8.99 1.62 10.73
C VAL A 142 -8.32 2.85 11.36
N GLY A 143 -7.01 2.97 11.22
CA GLY A 143 -6.26 4.07 11.83
C GLY A 143 -4.99 4.41 11.06
N VAL A 144 -4.66 5.69 11.03
CA VAL A 144 -3.37 6.20 10.57
C VAL A 144 -2.83 7.19 11.59
N VAL A 145 -1.57 7.02 11.99
CA VAL A 145 -0.83 8.06 12.69
C VAL A 145 0.12 8.69 11.69
N ASP A 146 0.00 9.99 11.44
CA ASP A 146 0.82 10.67 10.45
C ASP A 146 2.19 11.10 11.00
N TYR A 147 3.00 11.74 10.14
CA TYR A 147 4.35 12.21 10.48
C TYR A 147 4.42 13.26 11.59
N ALA A 148 3.29 13.87 11.96
CA ALA A 148 3.18 14.85 13.04
C ALA A 148 2.47 14.25 14.28
N GLU A 149 2.38 12.92 14.37
CA GLU A 149 1.73 12.17 15.45
C GLU A 149 0.22 12.46 15.58
N ARG A 150 -0.43 12.94 14.51
CA ARG A 150 -1.90 13.10 14.47
C ARG A 150 -2.53 11.76 14.14
N THR A 151 -3.61 11.43 14.84
CA THR A 151 -4.39 10.21 14.57
C THR A 151 -5.57 10.52 13.65
N LEU A 152 -5.61 9.85 12.51
CA LEU A 152 -6.77 9.75 11.63
C LEU A 152 -7.46 8.41 11.89
N ARG A 153 -8.79 8.43 12.03
CA ARG A 153 -9.61 7.22 12.12
C ARG A 153 -10.35 7.00 10.82
N VAL A 154 -10.39 5.76 10.39
CA VAL A 154 -11.13 5.32 9.21
C VAL A 154 -12.26 4.43 9.72
N GLU A 155 -13.48 4.91 9.54
CA GLU A 155 -14.67 4.14 9.87
C GLU A 155 -15.16 3.41 8.63
N TRP A 156 -15.73 2.23 8.83
CA TRP A 156 -16.32 1.42 7.77
C TRP A 156 -17.79 1.25 8.11
N ASP A 157 -18.67 1.78 7.27
CA ASP A 157 -20.09 1.51 7.40
C ASP A 157 -20.46 0.12 6.85
N ARG A 158 -21.73 -0.27 7.02
CA ARG A 158 -22.25 -1.57 6.55
C ARG A 158 -22.27 -1.70 5.02
N GLU A 159 -22.05 -0.62 4.29
CA GLU A 159 -21.98 -0.58 2.82
C GLU A 159 -20.54 -0.52 2.29
N GLY A 160 -19.55 -0.31 3.16
CA GLY A 160 -18.13 -0.20 2.82
C GLY A 160 -17.70 1.22 2.42
N LEU A 161 -18.33 2.24 3.01
CA LEU A 161 -17.91 3.64 2.97
C LEU A 161 -17.25 4.08 4.29
#